data_AF-A0A932NJ75-F1
#
_entry.id   AF-A0A932NJ75-F1
#
_cell.length_a   1.000
_cell.length_b   1.000
_cell.length_c   1.000
_cell.angle_alpha   90.00
_cell.angle_beta   90.00
_cell.angle_gamma   90.00
#
_symmetry.space_group_name_H-M   'P 1'
#
loop_
_entity.id
_entity.type
_entity.pdbx_description
1 polymer ?
#
loop_
_entity_poly.entity_id
_entity_poly.type
_entity_poly.pdbx_seq_one_letter_code
_entity_poly.pdbx_strand_id
1 'polypeptide(L)'
;MNTVFQINTSELDERFLAGIKTLFKSKTIEISIRDIHDEMDETEYLMSSAVNKQHLQSAIEYIEEGKDLVSFSFEEFERLVNEKSRI
;
A
#
# COMPACT_ATOMS: atom_id res chain seq x y z
N MET A 1 -11.92 7.05 16.02
CA MET A 1 -10.80 7.24 15.07
C MET A 1 -9.82 6.12 15.33
N ASN A 2 -9.54 5.29 14.34
CA ASN A 2 -8.54 4.24 14.42
C ASN A 2 -7.30 4.75 13.69
N THR A 3 -6.14 4.74 14.33
CA THR A 3 -4.88 5.26 13.78
C THR A 3 -3.79 4.25 14.07
N VAL A 4 -3.12 3.78 13.02
CA VAL A 4 -2.03 2.82 13.12
C VAL A 4 -0.74 3.55 12.74
N PHE A 5 0.27 3.46 13.61
CA PHE A 5 1.62 3.95 13.33
C PHE A 5 2.54 2.74 13.15
N GLN A 6 3.16 2.65 11.97
CA GLN A 6 4.18 1.67 11.68
C GLN A 6 5.53 2.38 11.73
N ILE A 7 6.34 2.03 12.73
CA ILE A 7 7.60 2.71 13.03
C ILE A 7 8.67 1.67 13.39
N ASN A 8 9.93 2.00 13.17
CA ASN A 8 11.03 1.24 13.70
C ASN A 8 11.14 1.43 15.22
N THR A 9 11.74 0.46 15.92
CA THR A 9 11.97 0.56 17.37
C THR A 9 12.85 1.74 17.77
N SER A 10 13.77 2.17 16.89
CA SER A 10 14.60 3.36 17.08
C SER A 10 13.82 4.68 17.05
N GLU A 11 12.62 4.69 16.47
CA GLU A 11 11.75 5.86 16.36
C GLU A 11 10.75 5.95 17.54
N LEU A 12 10.65 4.89 18.36
CA LEU A 12 9.86 4.90 19.58
C LEU A 12 10.60 5.66 20.70
N ASP A 13 10.65 6.99 20.56
CA ASP A 13 11.35 7.88 21.49
C ASP A 13 10.38 8.75 22.32
N GLU A 14 10.95 9.56 23.21
CA GLU A 14 10.17 10.45 24.08
C GLU A 14 9.35 11.49 23.29
N ARG A 15 9.84 11.92 22.12
CA ARG A 15 9.15 12.90 21.30
C ARG A 15 7.92 12.28 20.66
N PHE A 16 8.04 11.04 20.16
CA PHE A 16 6.90 10.28 19.65
C PHE A 16 5.83 10.10 20.73
N LEU A 17 6.24 9.70 21.94
CA LEU A 17 5.31 9.55 23.08
C LEU A 17 4.62 10.86 23.47
N ALA A 18 5.33 11.99 23.42
CA ALA A 18 4.75 13.32 23.65
C ALA A 18 3.72 13.69 22.56
N GLY A 19 3.98 13.32 21.31
CA GLY A 19 3.06 13.47 20.19
C GLY A 19 1.75 12.70 20.40
N ILE A 20 1.84 11.41 20.76
CA ILE A 20 0.67 10.57 21.06
C ILE A 20 -0.18 11.16 22.19
N LYS A 21 0.45 11.59 23.30
CA LYS A 21 -0.25 12.22 24.43
C LYS A 21 -0.98 13.50 24.03
N THR A 22 -0.43 14.26 23.09
CA THR A 22 -1.03 15.49 22.59
C THR A 22 -2.22 15.19 21.68
N LEU A 23 -2.07 14.27 20.73
CA LEU A 23 -3.11 13.89 19.76
C LEU A 23 -4.33 13.21 20.41
N PHE A 24 -4.10 12.41 21.46
CA PHE A 24 -5.14 11.62 22.12
C PHE A 24 -5.44 12.10 23.55
N LYS A 25 -5.21 13.39 23.83
CA LYS A 25 -5.46 13.98 25.15
C LYS A 25 -6.85 13.65 25.69
N SER A 26 -6.90 13.17 26.95
CA SER A 26 -8.13 12.79 27.67
C SER A 26 -8.93 11.66 27.03
N LYS A 27 -8.31 10.83 26.19
CA LYS A 27 -8.92 9.61 25.63
C LYS A 27 -8.26 8.38 26.24
N THR A 28 -9.04 7.32 26.42
CA THR A 28 -8.49 5.98 26.67
C THR A 28 -7.92 5.46 25.36
N ILE A 29 -6.66 5.04 25.37
CA ILE A 29 -5.98 4.44 24.21
C ILE A 29 -5.53 3.03 24.53
N GLU A 30 -5.49 2.18 23.51
CA GLU A 30 -4.84 0.88 23.52
C GLU A 30 -3.56 0.99 22.67
N ILE A 31 -2.46 0.38 23.13
CA ILE A 31 -1.22 0.25 22.36
C ILE A 31 -1.00 -1.23 22.10
N SER A 32 -0.98 -1.62 20.83
CA SER A 32 -0.64 -2.96 20.38
C SER A 32 0.74 -2.95 19.74
N ILE A 33 1.68 -3.74 20.27
CA ILE A 33 3.04 -3.89 19.73
C ILE A 33 3.08 -5.23 18.99
N ARG A 34 3.47 -5.20 17.72
CA ARG A 34 3.69 -6.39 16.90
C ARG A 34 5.05 -6.25 16.23
N ASP A 35 5.84 -7.31 16.25
CA ASP A 35 6.97 -7.40 15.34
C ASP A 35 6.42 -7.67 13.95
N ILE A 36 6.71 -6.76 13.02
CA ILE A 36 6.25 -6.78 11.63
C ILE A 36 7.42 -7.02 10.68
N HIS A 37 8.60 -7.42 11.17
CA HIS A 37 9.68 -7.89 10.29
C HIS A 37 9.32 -9.20 9.57
N ASP A 38 8.30 -9.92 10.07
CA ASP A 38 7.59 -10.97 9.33
C ASP A 38 6.34 -10.41 8.64
N GLU A 39 6.41 -9.18 8.12
CA GLU A 39 5.57 -8.82 6.98
C GLU A 39 5.80 -9.91 5.95
N MET A 40 4.78 -10.75 5.75
CA MET A 40 4.69 -11.67 4.63
C MET A 40 5.42 -11.02 3.47
N ASP A 41 6.57 -11.58 3.07
CA ASP A 41 7.32 -11.06 1.93
C ASP A 41 6.27 -10.89 0.84
N GLU A 42 6.00 -9.64 0.43
CA GLU A 42 4.89 -9.38 -0.48
C GLU A 42 5.09 -10.21 -1.76
N THR A 43 6.35 -10.51 -2.09
CA THR A 43 6.72 -11.50 -3.11
C THR A 43 6.22 -12.89 -2.73
N GLU A 44 6.52 -13.40 -1.55
CA GLU A 44 6.02 -14.71 -1.08
C GLU A 44 4.49 -14.76 -1.07
N TYR A 45 3.80 -13.72 -0.61
CA TYR A 45 2.34 -13.63 -0.65
C TYR A 45 1.80 -13.62 -2.08
N LEU A 46 2.34 -12.76 -2.96
CA LEU A 46 1.94 -12.71 -4.36
C LEU A 46 2.26 -14.02 -5.10
N MET A 47 3.32 -14.73 -4.70
CA MET A 47 3.76 -16.00 -5.28
C MET A 47 3.13 -17.23 -4.61
N SER A 48 2.39 -17.05 -3.51
CA SER A 48 1.83 -18.15 -2.70
C SER A 48 0.79 -18.99 -3.46
N SER A 49 0.06 -18.38 -4.40
CA SER A 49 -0.89 -19.07 -5.28
C SER A 49 -0.25 -19.34 -6.63
N ALA A 50 -0.26 -20.60 -7.07
CA ALA A 50 0.23 -20.99 -8.39
C ALA A 50 -0.47 -20.23 -9.54
N VAL A 51 -1.77 -19.96 -9.38
CA VAL A 51 -2.56 -19.20 -10.36
C VAL A 51 -2.13 -17.74 -10.39
N ASN A 52 -1.96 -17.10 -9.22
CA ASN A 52 -1.55 -15.71 -9.15
C ASN A 52 -0.11 -15.51 -9.66
N LYS A 53 0.78 -16.44 -9.29
CA LYS A 53 2.16 -16.48 -9.78
C LYS A 53 2.23 -16.53 -11.31
N GLN A 54 1.50 -17.46 -11.94
CA GLN A 54 1.48 -17.57 -13.40
C GLN A 54 0.94 -16.30 -14.07
N HIS A 55 -0.15 -15.74 -13.54
CA HIS A 55 -0.73 -14.50 -14.05
C HIS A 55 0.27 -13.34 -13.98
N LEU A 56 0.96 -13.16 -12.85
CA LEU A 56 1.96 -12.10 -12.68
C LEU A 56 3.17 -12.31 -13.58
N GLN A 57 3.65 -13.54 -13.74
CA GLN A 57 4.77 -13.85 -14.64
C GLN A 57 4.44 -13.52 -16.10
N SER A 58 3.26 -13.92 -16.59
CA SER A 58 2.84 -13.59 -17.95
C SER A 58 2.62 -12.08 -18.14
N ALA A 59 2.14 -11.36 -17.13
CA ALA A 59 2.00 -9.91 -17.21
C ALA A 59 3.37 -9.21 -17.33
N ILE A 60 4.38 -9.68 -16.59
CA ILE A 60 5.76 -9.17 -16.69
C ILE A 60 6.31 -9.40 -18.09
N GLU A 61 6.18 -10.61 -18.64
CA GLU A 61 6.59 -10.95 -20.01
C GLU A 61 5.92 -10.03 -21.04
N TYR A 62 4.62 -9.77 -20.89
CA TYR A 62 3.88 -8.91 -21.83
C TYR A 62 4.41 -7.47 -21.79
N ILE A 63 4.74 -6.96 -20.61
CA ILE A 63 5.33 -5.62 -20.46
C ILE A 63 6.74 -5.58 -21.09
N GLU A 64 7.57 -6.58 -20.84
CA GLU A 64 8.92 -6.68 -21.41
C GLU A 64 8.91 -6.78 -22.93
N GLU A 65 7.94 -7.49 -23.50
CA GLU A 65 7.72 -7.61 -24.95
C GLU A 65 7.01 -6.40 -25.57
N GLY A 66 6.57 -5.42 -24.77
CA GLY A 66 5.80 -4.26 -25.24
C GLY A 66 4.41 -4.62 -25.75
N LYS A 67 3.87 -5.77 -25.34
CA LYS A 67 2.61 -6.34 -25.80
C LYS A 67 1.44 -5.83 -24.95
N ASP A 68 0.35 -5.43 -25.62
CA ASP A 68 -0.89 -4.98 -24.98
C ASP A 68 -0.74 -3.82 -23.97
N LEU A 69 0.33 -3.02 -24.12
CA LEU A 69 0.57 -1.84 -23.29
C LEU A 69 -0.31 -0.67 -23.74
N VAL A 70 -1.13 -0.17 -22.83
CA VAL A 70 -1.85 1.10 -23.02
C VAL A 70 -1.08 2.19 -22.27
N SER A 71 -0.51 3.13 -23.01
CA SER A 71 0.12 4.33 -22.45
C SER A 71 -0.77 5.53 -22.73
N PHE A 72 -0.96 6.37 -21.71
CA PHE A 72 -1.72 7.60 -21.82
C PHE A 72 -1.15 8.64 -20.85
N SER A 73 -1.26 9.92 -21.22
CA SER A 73 -0.95 11.02 -20.32
C SER A 73 -2.06 11.21 -19.29
N PHE A 74 -1.74 11.89 -18.19
CA PHE A 74 -2.73 12.20 -17.17
C PHE A 74 -3.90 13.03 -17.75
N GLU A 75 -3.61 13.95 -18.67
CA GLU A 75 -4.62 14.75 -19.38
C GLU A 75 -5.53 13.89 -20.28
N GLU A 76 -4.99 12.84 -20.89
CA GLU A 76 -5.77 11.88 -21.70
C GLU A 76 -6.69 11.02 -20.82
N PHE A 77 -6.20 10.60 -19.65
CA PHE A 77 -7.01 9.89 -18.65
C PHE A 77 -8.20 10.73 -18.18
N GLU A 78 -7.97 11.99 -17.83
CA GLU A 78 -9.03 12.90 -17.39
C GLU A 78 -10.10 13.09 -18.46
N ARG A 79 -9.72 13.17 -19.74
CA ARG A 79 -10.67 13.25 -20.86
C ARG A 79 -11.53 11.99 -20.97
N LEU A 80 -10.91 10.80 -20.90
CA LEU A 80 -11.61 9.51 -21.01
C LEU A 80 -12.61 9.28 -19.87
N VAL A 81 -12.25 9.66 -18.64
CA VAL A 81 -13.14 9.57 -17.47
C VAL A 81 -14.33 10.52 -17.61
N ASN A 82 -14.11 11.72 -18.12
CA ASN A 82 -15.16 12.73 -18.33
C ASN A 82 -16.11 12.39 -19.49
N GLU A 83 -15.63 11.72 -20.54
CA GLU A 83 -16.48 11.23 -21.64
C GLU A 83 -17.39 10.08 -21.19
N LYS A 84 -16.86 9.11 -20.45
CA LYS A 84 -17.67 7.98 -19.94
C LYS A 84 -18.70 8.38 -18.89
N SER A 85 -18.48 9.49 -18.17
CA SER A 85 -19.42 10.00 -17.17
C SER A 85 -20.61 10.77 -17.77
N ARG A 86 -20.64 10.95 -19.11
CA ARG A 86 -21.73 11.63 -19.84
C ARG A 86 -22.69 10.66 -20.56
N ILE A 87 -22.50 9.35 -20.41
CA ILE A 87 -23.36 8.27 -20.92
C ILE A 87 -24.06 7.62 -19.72
#